data_AF-A0AAW6SQA1-F1
#
_entry.id   AF-A0AAW6SQA1-F1
#
_cell.length_a   1.000
_cell.length_b   1.000
_cell.length_c   1.000
_cell.angle_alpha   90.00
_cell.angle_beta   90.00
_cell.angle_gamma   90.00
#
_symmetry.space_group_name_H-M   'P 1'
#
loop_
_entity.id
_entity.type
_entity.pdbx_description
1 polymer ?
#
loop_
_entity_poly.entity_id
_entity_poly.type
_entity_poly.pdbx_seq_one_letter_code
_entity_poly.pdbx_strand_id
1 'polypeptide(L)'
;MKISPMETIFNIFNETATILQEELNCSYLEALAETGENLFHGNIIQEELSELTVKRLQKKYSELNIDMFSQEQIRKAYQLAILKGMKDSVQSNHQMTPDSIGLVFSYLIKKFMAELSSFSLLDPAVGTGNLLTTILNQMDDTEITSYGVDIDDLLIKLAYIGANLQSQPIQFFNQDSLEPLFIESVDAVVCDLPVGYYPNDEGAEKYTLKADKGHSYAHHLFIEQSINQTKPGGYLFFLIPNGLFESEQSPKLHKFLSEQVNIQGILKLPESMFKNPNAAKSIFVLQKKAPSLKAPKQVLIANLPSLSNQSSMENMIGKIDKWFMENKLEQ
;
A
#
# COMPACT_ATOMS: atom_id res chain seq x y z
N MET A 1 -32.95 -10.92 -3.10
CA MET A 1 -32.15 -9.68 -3.03
C MET A 1 -31.46 -9.49 -4.36
N LYS A 2 -31.36 -8.25 -4.87
CA LYS A 2 -30.51 -7.98 -6.05
C LYS A 2 -29.05 -8.11 -5.60
N ILE A 3 -28.26 -8.94 -6.28
CA ILE A 3 -26.81 -9.07 -6.05
C ILE A 3 -26.18 -7.71 -6.36
N SER A 4 -25.28 -7.24 -5.49
CA SER A 4 -24.60 -5.96 -5.71
C SER A 4 -23.57 -6.07 -6.86
N PRO A 5 -23.25 -4.98 -7.57
CA PRO A 5 -22.20 -4.97 -8.60
C PRO A 5 -20.87 -5.59 -8.14
N MET A 6 -20.44 -5.25 -6.93
CA MET A 6 -19.22 -5.80 -6.31
C MET A 6 -19.32 -7.31 -6.08
N GLU A 7 -20.44 -7.81 -5.56
CA GLU A 7 -20.66 -9.25 -5.37
C GLU A 7 -20.67 -10.00 -6.71
N THR A 8 -21.23 -9.41 -7.77
CA THR A 8 -21.19 -10.00 -9.11
C THR A 8 -19.75 -10.20 -9.60
N ILE A 9 -18.93 -9.14 -9.54
CA ILE A 9 -17.52 -9.22 -9.96
C ILE A 9 -16.75 -10.24 -9.08
N PHE A 10 -16.92 -10.16 -7.76
CA PHE A 10 -16.26 -11.07 -6.82
C PHE A 10 -16.61 -12.53 -7.11
N ASN A 11 -17.89 -12.84 -7.36
CA ASN A 11 -18.31 -14.21 -7.67
C ASN A 11 -17.63 -14.75 -8.92
N ILE A 12 -17.47 -13.91 -9.96
CA ILE A 12 -16.77 -14.31 -11.18
C ILE A 12 -15.30 -14.59 -10.89
N PHE A 13 -14.58 -13.69 -10.21
CA PHE A 13 -13.20 -13.94 -9.79
C PHE A 13 -13.10 -15.24 -8.98
N ASN A 14 -13.99 -15.41 -8.01
CA ASN A 14 -13.97 -16.53 -7.10
C ASN A 14 -14.21 -17.87 -7.77
N GLU A 15 -15.25 -17.98 -8.60
CA GLU A 15 -15.60 -19.23 -9.28
C GLU A 15 -14.55 -19.63 -10.30
N THR A 16 -14.05 -18.66 -11.07
CA THR A 16 -13.03 -18.91 -12.11
C THR A 16 -11.66 -19.21 -11.51
N ALA A 17 -11.25 -18.51 -10.45
CA ALA A 17 -10.05 -18.85 -9.69
C ALA A 17 -10.17 -20.25 -9.06
N THR A 18 -11.33 -20.64 -8.53
CA THR A 18 -11.52 -22.00 -7.97
C THR A 18 -11.36 -23.08 -9.05
N ILE A 19 -11.90 -22.83 -10.26
CA ILE A 19 -11.74 -23.76 -11.39
C ILE A 19 -10.26 -23.89 -11.79
N LEU A 20 -9.55 -22.77 -11.93
CA LEU A 20 -8.13 -22.75 -12.29
C LEU A 20 -7.26 -23.36 -11.19
N GLN A 21 -7.59 -23.14 -9.92
CA GLN A 21 -6.90 -23.71 -8.78
C GLN A 21 -6.89 -25.24 -8.84
N GLU A 22 -8.05 -25.84 -9.13
CA GLU A 22 -8.20 -27.30 -9.24
C GLU A 22 -7.47 -27.85 -10.47
N GLU A 23 -7.61 -27.21 -11.63
CA GLU A 23 -7.03 -27.71 -12.89
C GLU A 23 -5.49 -27.55 -12.93
N LEU A 24 -4.97 -26.42 -12.47
CA LEU A 24 -3.54 -26.10 -12.47
C LEU A 24 -2.80 -26.62 -11.23
N ASN A 25 -3.53 -27.13 -10.24
CA ASN A 25 -3.00 -27.59 -8.95
C ASN A 25 -2.09 -26.54 -8.28
N CYS A 26 -2.57 -25.29 -8.21
CA CYS A 26 -1.88 -24.16 -7.60
C CYS A 26 -2.67 -23.62 -6.38
N SER A 27 -2.14 -22.59 -5.72
CA SER A 27 -2.86 -21.88 -4.67
C SER A 27 -4.01 -21.05 -5.25
N TYR A 28 -5.00 -20.73 -4.41
CA TYR A 28 -6.11 -19.87 -4.83
C TYR A 28 -5.62 -18.48 -5.29
N LEU A 29 -4.57 -17.93 -4.68
CA LEU A 29 -4.03 -16.62 -5.06
C LEU A 29 -3.31 -16.66 -6.41
N GLU A 30 -2.55 -17.72 -6.70
CA GLU A 30 -1.98 -17.93 -8.04
C GLU A 30 -3.10 -18.06 -9.08
N ALA A 31 -4.13 -18.86 -8.81
CA ALA A 31 -5.28 -18.99 -9.69
C ALA A 31 -6.08 -17.67 -9.85
N LEU A 32 -6.09 -16.82 -8.81
CA LEU A 32 -6.68 -15.48 -8.86
C LEU A 32 -5.86 -14.52 -9.74
N ALA A 33 -4.53 -14.68 -9.79
CA ALA A 33 -3.71 -13.97 -10.76
C ALA A 33 -4.05 -14.45 -12.19
N GLU A 34 -4.06 -15.76 -12.43
CA GLU A 34 -4.40 -16.33 -13.75
C GLU A 34 -5.78 -15.89 -14.24
N THR A 35 -6.79 -15.87 -13.36
CA THR A 35 -8.13 -15.42 -13.75
C THR A 35 -8.20 -13.93 -14.09
N GLY A 36 -7.41 -13.10 -13.39
CA GLY A 36 -7.36 -11.67 -13.66
C GLY A 36 -6.68 -11.37 -15.00
N GLU A 37 -5.60 -12.08 -15.34
CA GLU A 37 -4.98 -11.99 -16.67
C GLU A 37 -5.97 -12.40 -17.77
N ASN A 38 -6.71 -13.50 -17.57
CA ASN A 38 -7.70 -13.96 -18.53
C ASN A 38 -8.80 -12.92 -18.79
N LEU A 39 -9.29 -12.29 -17.72
CA LEU A 39 -10.28 -11.22 -17.80
C LEU A 39 -9.73 -9.98 -18.50
N PHE A 40 -8.51 -9.56 -18.18
CA PHE A 40 -7.87 -8.40 -18.79
C PHE A 40 -7.63 -8.58 -20.29
N HIS A 41 -7.12 -9.76 -20.69
CA HIS A 41 -6.87 -10.07 -22.10
C HIS A 41 -8.12 -10.46 -22.89
N GLY A 42 -9.23 -10.77 -22.22
CA GLY A 42 -10.44 -11.31 -22.84
C GLY A 42 -10.23 -12.71 -23.46
N ASN A 43 -9.23 -13.45 -22.99
CA ASN A 43 -8.87 -14.78 -23.50
C ASN A 43 -8.33 -15.67 -22.37
N ILE A 44 -8.41 -16.99 -22.54
CA ILE A 44 -7.78 -17.95 -21.62
C ILE A 44 -6.37 -18.22 -22.11
N ILE A 45 -5.36 -17.86 -21.32
CA ILE A 45 -3.95 -17.90 -21.75
C ILE A 45 -3.21 -19.16 -21.33
N GLN A 46 -3.77 -19.98 -20.44
CA GLN A 46 -3.14 -21.22 -19.98
C GLN A 46 -3.41 -22.35 -20.99
N GLU A 47 -2.36 -22.87 -21.62
CA GLU A 47 -2.43 -23.85 -22.73
C GLU A 47 -2.69 -25.28 -22.23
N GLU A 48 -2.35 -25.56 -20.97
CA GLU A 48 -2.44 -26.86 -20.32
C GLU A 48 -3.86 -27.25 -19.85
N LEU A 49 -4.84 -26.35 -20.00
CA LEU A 49 -6.23 -26.57 -19.56
C LEU A 49 -6.98 -27.54 -20.48
N SER A 50 -7.79 -28.42 -19.91
CA SER A 50 -8.68 -29.29 -20.69
C SER A 50 -9.75 -28.49 -21.46
N GLU A 51 -10.19 -29.01 -22.62
CA GLU A 51 -11.25 -28.37 -23.42
C GLU A 51 -12.55 -28.14 -22.63
N LEU A 52 -12.86 -29.02 -21.70
CA LEU A 52 -14.02 -28.89 -20.81
C LEU A 52 -13.86 -27.68 -19.89
N THR A 53 -12.68 -27.55 -19.27
CA THR A 53 -12.35 -26.44 -18.37
C THR A 53 -12.34 -25.10 -19.12
N VAL A 54 -11.74 -25.05 -20.32
CA VAL A 54 -11.78 -23.86 -21.20
C VAL A 54 -13.23 -23.41 -21.47
N LYS A 55 -14.13 -24.33 -21.87
CA LYS A 55 -15.55 -23.99 -22.11
C LYS A 55 -16.27 -23.48 -20.85
N ARG A 56 -15.97 -24.07 -19.68
CA ARG A 56 -16.54 -23.63 -18.40
C ARG A 56 -16.10 -22.21 -18.05
N LEU A 57 -14.82 -21.91 -18.20
CA LEU A 57 -14.23 -20.60 -17.95
C LEU A 57 -14.76 -19.54 -18.92
N GLN A 58 -14.79 -19.82 -20.23
CA GLN A 58 -15.34 -18.91 -21.25
C GLN A 58 -16.78 -18.52 -20.95
N LYS A 59 -17.61 -19.50 -20.56
CA LYS A 59 -18.99 -19.24 -20.15
C LYS A 59 -19.03 -18.26 -18.98
N LYS A 60 -18.20 -18.47 -17.96
CA LYS A 60 -18.15 -17.60 -16.77
C LYS A 60 -17.64 -16.21 -17.08
N TYR A 61 -16.55 -16.07 -17.83
CA TYR A 61 -16.04 -14.77 -18.22
C TYR A 61 -17.05 -13.98 -19.06
N SER A 62 -17.84 -14.63 -19.91
CA SER A 62 -18.89 -13.97 -20.69
C SER A 62 -20.05 -13.38 -19.86
N GLU A 63 -20.18 -13.79 -18.59
CA GLU A 63 -21.19 -13.24 -17.66
C GLU A 63 -20.79 -11.84 -17.14
N LEU A 64 -19.54 -11.41 -17.36
CA LEU A 64 -18.99 -10.15 -16.87
C LEU A 64 -18.44 -9.30 -18.01
N ASN A 65 -18.93 -8.06 -18.13
CA ASN A 65 -18.24 -7.02 -18.87
C ASN A 65 -17.57 -6.07 -17.88
N ILE A 66 -16.26 -6.23 -17.67
CA ILE A 66 -15.52 -5.53 -16.62
C ILE A 66 -15.47 -4.00 -16.84
N ASP A 67 -15.48 -3.56 -18.09
CA ASP A 67 -15.43 -2.14 -18.47
C ASP A 67 -16.69 -1.35 -18.06
N MET A 68 -17.76 -2.06 -17.70
CA MET A 68 -19.01 -1.45 -17.23
C MET A 68 -18.98 -1.07 -15.74
N PHE A 69 -17.91 -1.39 -15.03
CA PHE A 69 -17.77 -1.15 -13.59
C PHE A 69 -16.73 -0.07 -13.31
N SER A 70 -16.92 0.66 -12.21
CA SER A 70 -15.92 1.65 -11.80
C SER A 70 -14.66 0.98 -11.26
N GLN A 71 -13.54 1.70 -11.32
CA GLN A 71 -12.25 1.24 -10.76
C GLN A 71 -12.40 0.82 -9.30
N GLU A 72 -13.16 1.59 -8.50
CA GLU A 72 -13.45 1.24 -7.10
C GLU A 72 -14.26 -0.05 -6.92
N GLN A 73 -15.22 -0.34 -7.83
CA GLN A 73 -15.99 -1.58 -7.77
C GLN A 73 -15.11 -2.79 -8.08
N ILE A 74 -14.24 -2.66 -9.09
CA ILE A 74 -13.27 -3.69 -9.48
C ILE A 74 -12.27 -3.92 -8.34
N ARG A 75 -11.68 -2.85 -7.80
CA ARG A 75 -10.73 -2.90 -6.68
C ARG A 75 -11.30 -3.65 -5.49
N LYS A 76 -12.51 -3.28 -5.03
CA LYS A 76 -13.16 -3.90 -3.86
C LYS A 76 -13.51 -5.36 -4.10
N ALA A 77 -14.00 -5.70 -5.29
CA ALA A 77 -14.29 -7.09 -5.64
C ALA A 77 -13.01 -7.95 -5.69
N TYR A 78 -11.94 -7.43 -6.29
CA TYR A 78 -10.64 -8.10 -6.35
C TYR A 78 -10.02 -8.23 -4.95
N GLN A 79 -10.11 -7.18 -4.14
CA GLN A 79 -9.71 -7.19 -2.73
C GLN A 79 -10.41 -8.30 -1.95
N LEU A 80 -11.72 -8.48 -2.09
CA LEU A 80 -12.46 -9.56 -1.44
C LEU A 80 -11.95 -10.94 -1.87
N ALA A 81 -11.63 -11.11 -3.15
CA ALA A 81 -11.05 -12.36 -3.66
C ALA A 81 -9.66 -12.62 -3.04
N ILE A 82 -8.79 -11.60 -2.98
CA ILE A 82 -7.48 -11.71 -2.32
C ILE A 82 -7.65 -12.06 -0.84
N LEU A 83 -8.53 -11.36 -0.10
CA LEU A 83 -8.78 -11.65 1.32
C LEU A 83 -9.29 -13.08 1.55
N LYS A 84 -10.09 -13.62 0.63
CA LYS A 84 -10.48 -15.04 0.68
C LYS A 84 -9.25 -15.94 0.57
N GLY A 85 -8.38 -15.71 -0.41
CA GLY A 85 -7.15 -16.49 -0.60
C GLY A 85 -6.17 -16.39 0.57
N MET A 86 -6.16 -15.25 1.27
CA MET A 86 -5.30 -14.98 2.42
C MET A 86 -5.82 -15.56 3.75
N LYS A 87 -6.98 -16.21 3.77
CA LYS A 87 -7.66 -16.60 5.02
C LYS A 87 -6.93 -17.70 5.81
N ASP A 88 -6.25 -18.61 5.13
CA ASP A 88 -5.79 -19.87 5.75
C ASP A 88 -4.31 -19.92 6.13
N SER A 89 -3.47 -18.95 5.71
CA SER A 89 -2.11 -18.74 6.26
C SER A 89 -1.37 -17.64 5.48
N VAL A 90 -1.31 -16.43 6.05
CA VAL A 90 -0.48 -15.34 5.50
C VAL A 90 0.39 -14.79 6.61
N GLN A 91 1.70 -14.71 6.33
CA GLN A 91 2.65 -14.09 7.23
C GLN A 91 2.24 -12.64 7.51
N SER A 92 2.52 -12.11 8.70
CA SER A 92 2.05 -10.78 9.07
C SER A 92 2.48 -9.67 8.09
N ASN A 93 3.66 -9.81 7.46
CA ASN A 93 4.19 -8.85 6.50
C ASN A 93 3.62 -8.98 5.08
N HIS A 94 2.89 -10.07 4.77
CA HIS A 94 2.24 -10.28 3.47
C HIS A 94 0.75 -9.95 3.51
N GLN A 95 0.26 -9.47 4.65
CA GLN A 95 -1.12 -9.05 4.78
C GLN A 95 -1.37 -7.78 3.99
N MET A 96 -2.41 -7.80 3.17
CA MET A 96 -2.87 -6.62 2.45
C MET A 96 -3.33 -5.53 3.42
N THR A 97 -2.90 -4.29 3.18
CA THR A 97 -3.39 -3.12 3.91
C THR A 97 -4.89 -2.90 3.63
N PRO A 98 -5.75 -2.89 4.66
CA PRO A 98 -7.20 -2.73 4.48
C PRO A 98 -7.60 -1.36 3.93
N ASP A 99 -8.75 -1.32 3.24
CA ASP A 99 -9.32 -0.09 2.67
C ASP A 99 -9.50 1.04 3.66
N SER A 100 -9.92 0.70 4.88
CA SER A 100 -10.15 1.69 5.92
C SER A 100 -8.87 2.43 6.31
N ILE A 101 -7.70 1.77 6.26
CA ILE A 101 -6.40 2.42 6.42
C ILE A 101 -6.07 3.21 5.15
N GLY A 102 -6.24 2.60 3.97
CA GLY A 102 -6.01 3.25 2.67
C GLY A 102 -6.74 4.59 2.54
N LEU A 103 -8.01 4.68 2.93
CA LEU A 103 -8.79 5.92 2.91
C LEU A 103 -8.23 7.02 3.82
N VAL A 104 -7.66 6.66 4.98
CA VAL A 104 -6.99 7.63 5.86
C VAL A 104 -5.70 8.13 5.20
N PHE A 105 -4.93 7.24 4.56
CA PHE A 105 -3.77 7.63 3.75
C PHE A 105 -4.17 8.57 2.62
N SER A 106 -5.20 8.23 1.84
CA SER A 106 -5.70 9.07 0.75
C SER A 106 -6.07 10.47 1.25
N TYR A 107 -6.78 10.57 2.37
CA TYR A 107 -7.11 11.86 3.00
C TYR A 107 -5.86 12.65 3.38
N LEU A 108 -4.90 12.04 4.06
CA LEU A 108 -3.68 12.71 4.49
C LEU A 108 -2.84 13.16 3.29
N ILE A 109 -2.62 12.30 2.30
CA ILE A 109 -1.87 12.63 1.09
C ILE A 109 -2.56 13.80 0.37
N LYS A 110 -3.89 13.75 0.20
CA LYS A 110 -4.66 14.83 -0.45
C LYS A 110 -4.50 16.17 0.28
N LYS A 111 -4.37 16.15 1.62
CA LYS A 111 -4.13 17.35 2.42
C LYS A 111 -2.69 17.86 2.34
N PHE A 112 -1.70 16.97 2.46
CA PHE A 112 -0.28 17.36 2.45
C PHE A 112 0.23 17.73 1.05
N MET A 113 -0.40 17.19 -0.01
CA MET A 113 -0.02 17.39 -1.41
C MET A 113 -0.97 18.34 -2.16
N ALA A 114 -1.88 19.04 -1.45
CA ALA A 114 -2.98 19.81 -2.06
C ALA A 114 -2.55 20.90 -3.07
N GLU A 115 -1.33 21.43 -2.94
CA GLU A 115 -0.79 22.49 -3.81
C GLU A 115 -0.26 21.95 -5.14
N LEU A 116 -0.18 20.63 -5.33
CA LEU A 116 0.37 20.00 -6.51
C LEU A 116 -0.76 19.47 -7.41
N SER A 117 -0.82 19.93 -8.65
CA SER A 117 -1.72 19.38 -9.67
C SER A 117 -1.22 18.06 -10.27
N SER A 118 0.07 17.76 -10.10
CA SER A 118 0.67 16.47 -10.44
C SER A 118 1.85 16.17 -9.51
N PHE A 119 2.08 14.89 -9.23
CA PHE A 119 3.24 14.46 -8.45
C PHE A 119 3.61 12.99 -8.69
N SER A 120 4.80 12.58 -8.25
CA SER A 120 5.26 11.20 -8.30
C SER A 120 5.13 10.50 -6.95
N LEU A 121 4.64 9.26 -6.96
CA LEU A 121 4.37 8.45 -5.76
C LEU A 121 5.05 7.08 -5.87
N LEU A 122 5.76 6.69 -4.81
CA LEU A 122 6.37 5.36 -4.69
C LEU A 122 5.76 4.58 -3.53
N ASP A 123 5.47 3.30 -3.74
CA ASP A 123 5.37 2.30 -2.68
C ASP A 123 6.50 1.26 -2.81
N PRO A 124 7.51 1.27 -1.93
CA PRO A 124 8.66 0.37 -2.03
C PRO A 124 8.40 -1.05 -1.51
N ALA A 125 7.23 -1.32 -0.91
CA ALA A 125 6.79 -2.66 -0.50
C ALA A 125 5.28 -2.78 -0.78
N VAL A 126 4.94 -2.73 -2.06
CA VAL A 126 3.58 -2.49 -2.54
C VAL A 126 2.60 -3.64 -2.23
N GLY A 127 3.11 -4.83 -1.94
CA GLY A 127 2.32 -6.03 -1.67
C GLY A 127 1.35 -6.30 -2.83
N THR A 128 0.07 -6.45 -2.51
CA THR A 128 -0.99 -6.65 -3.52
C THR A 128 -1.45 -5.36 -4.20
N GLY A 129 -0.83 -4.22 -3.91
CA GLY A 129 -1.15 -2.91 -4.50
C GLY A 129 -2.43 -2.26 -3.98
N ASN A 130 -3.13 -2.84 -2.99
CA ASN A 130 -4.40 -2.29 -2.52
C ASN A 130 -4.25 -0.91 -1.87
N LEU A 131 -3.19 -0.67 -1.10
CA LEU A 131 -2.94 0.65 -0.51
C LEU A 131 -2.75 1.71 -1.60
N LEU A 132 -1.82 1.45 -2.52
CA LEU A 132 -1.50 2.34 -3.63
C LEU A 132 -2.73 2.61 -4.51
N THR A 133 -3.45 1.58 -4.95
CA THR A 133 -4.65 1.77 -5.80
C THR A 133 -5.82 2.42 -5.06
N THR A 134 -5.95 2.20 -3.74
CA THR A 134 -6.92 2.97 -2.91
C THR A 134 -6.57 4.45 -2.88
N ILE A 135 -5.28 4.81 -2.88
CA ILE A 135 -4.86 6.21 -2.95
C ILE A 135 -5.19 6.79 -4.32
N LEU A 136 -4.80 6.12 -5.40
CA LEU A 136 -5.02 6.60 -6.77
C LEU A 136 -6.51 6.79 -7.08
N ASN A 137 -7.38 5.86 -6.68
CA ASN A 137 -8.83 5.95 -6.87
C ASN A 137 -9.51 7.09 -6.07
N GLN A 138 -8.77 7.82 -5.21
CA GLN A 138 -9.30 8.96 -4.45
C GLN A 138 -8.72 10.31 -4.92
N MET A 139 -7.88 10.28 -5.97
CA MET A 139 -7.12 11.42 -6.49
C MET A 139 -7.63 11.84 -7.87
N ASP A 140 -8.95 11.95 -8.02
CA ASP A 140 -9.64 12.17 -9.31
C ASP A 140 -9.17 13.42 -10.09
N ASP A 141 -8.66 14.43 -9.39
CA ASP A 141 -8.24 15.73 -9.94
C ASP A 141 -6.71 15.92 -9.97
N THR A 142 -5.92 14.84 -9.81
CA THR A 142 -4.45 14.94 -9.70
C THR A 142 -3.78 13.87 -10.54
N GLU A 143 -2.83 14.28 -11.39
CA GLU A 143 -2.04 13.34 -12.19
C GLU A 143 -0.91 12.75 -11.33
N ILE A 144 -0.92 11.43 -11.13
CA ILE A 144 0.07 10.75 -10.27
C ILE A 144 0.88 9.74 -11.08
N THR A 145 2.18 10.02 -11.24
CA THR A 145 3.13 9.02 -11.76
C THR A 145 3.47 8.05 -10.64
N SER A 146 3.07 6.78 -10.77
CA SER A 146 3.09 5.83 -9.66
C SER A 146 4.07 4.69 -9.90
N TYR A 147 4.81 4.32 -8.84
CA TYR A 147 5.76 3.22 -8.83
C TYR A 147 5.45 2.28 -7.66
N GLY A 148 5.46 0.97 -7.92
CA GLY A 148 5.31 -0.07 -6.90
C GLY A 148 6.47 -1.07 -6.98
N VAL A 149 7.05 -1.41 -5.84
CA VAL A 149 8.14 -2.39 -5.76
C VAL A 149 7.75 -3.47 -4.75
N ASP A 150 7.94 -4.73 -5.09
CA ASP A 150 7.87 -5.84 -4.13
C ASP A 150 8.83 -6.95 -4.53
N ILE A 151 9.34 -7.67 -3.54
CA ILE A 151 10.23 -8.82 -3.74
C ILE A 151 9.44 -10.12 -3.92
N ASP A 152 8.19 -10.18 -3.46
CA ASP A 152 7.34 -11.37 -3.60
C ASP A 152 6.66 -11.41 -4.97
N ASP A 153 7.05 -12.40 -5.77
CA ASP A 153 6.58 -12.60 -7.15
C ASP A 153 5.05 -12.73 -7.26
N LEU A 154 4.40 -13.34 -6.27
CA LEU A 154 2.96 -13.52 -6.29
C LEU A 154 2.24 -12.23 -5.92
N LEU A 155 2.70 -11.53 -4.87
CA LEU A 155 2.09 -10.27 -4.44
C LEU A 155 2.21 -9.20 -5.54
N ILE A 156 3.39 -9.04 -6.14
CA ILE A 156 3.59 -8.06 -7.23
C ILE A 156 2.79 -8.43 -8.48
N LYS A 157 2.63 -9.72 -8.80
CA LYS A 157 1.76 -10.18 -9.90
C LYS A 157 0.30 -9.82 -9.64
N LEU A 158 -0.19 -10.04 -8.42
CA LEU A 158 -1.54 -9.61 -8.01
C LEU A 158 -1.70 -8.09 -8.11
N ALA A 159 -0.70 -7.31 -7.69
CA ALA A 159 -0.72 -5.85 -7.80
C ALA A 159 -0.78 -5.38 -9.26
N TYR A 160 0.04 -5.97 -10.14
CA TYR A 160 0.07 -5.69 -11.58
C TYR A 160 -1.28 -5.95 -12.24
N ILE A 161 -1.86 -7.13 -12.00
CA ILE A 161 -3.16 -7.52 -12.55
C ILE A 161 -4.27 -6.63 -12.00
N GLY A 162 -4.27 -6.38 -10.69
CA GLY A 162 -5.22 -5.50 -10.04
C GLY A 162 -5.19 -4.09 -10.64
N ALA A 163 -4.00 -3.54 -10.92
CA ALA A 163 -3.84 -2.25 -11.58
C ALA A 163 -4.35 -2.26 -13.02
N ASN A 164 -4.02 -3.31 -13.80
CA ASN A 164 -4.48 -3.46 -15.18
C ASN A 164 -6.01 -3.53 -15.28
N LEU A 165 -6.65 -4.34 -14.43
CA LEU A 165 -8.11 -4.46 -14.37
C LEU A 165 -8.78 -3.13 -13.99
N GLN A 166 -8.10 -2.29 -13.19
CA GLN A 166 -8.56 -0.94 -12.83
C GLN A 166 -8.13 0.13 -13.84
N SER A 167 -7.34 -0.20 -14.87
CA SER A 167 -6.70 0.77 -15.78
C SER A 167 -5.87 1.85 -15.05
N GLN A 168 -5.14 1.45 -14.00
CA GLN A 168 -4.28 2.33 -13.22
C GLN A 168 -2.86 2.38 -13.79
N PRO A 169 -2.28 3.57 -14.06
CA PRO A 169 -0.96 3.71 -14.68
C PRO A 169 0.17 3.58 -13.65
N ILE A 170 0.46 2.36 -13.21
CA ILE A 170 1.49 2.05 -12.21
C ILE A 170 2.63 1.27 -12.87
N GLN A 171 3.87 1.71 -12.64
CA GLN A 171 5.06 0.95 -13.00
C GLN A 171 5.45 0.04 -11.85
N PHE A 172 5.54 -1.26 -12.11
CA PHE A 172 5.91 -2.25 -11.09
C PHE A 172 7.31 -2.79 -11.30
N PHE A 173 8.03 -3.02 -10.20
CA PHE A 173 9.33 -3.68 -10.18
C PHE A 173 9.29 -4.87 -9.22
N ASN A 174 9.61 -6.05 -9.72
CA ASN A 174 9.77 -7.25 -8.91
C ASN A 174 11.25 -7.39 -8.52
N GLN A 175 11.62 -6.79 -7.40
CA GLN A 175 13.00 -6.77 -6.89
C GLN A 175 13.03 -6.42 -5.41
N ASP A 176 14.19 -6.62 -4.78
CA ASP A 176 14.46 -6.06 -3.45
C ASP A 176 14.54 -4.53 -3.52
N SER A 177 13.63 -3.83 -2.83
CA SER A 177 13.61 -2.37 -2.81
C SER A 177 14.71 -1.74 -1.96
N LEU A 178 15.41 -2.54 -1.14
CA LEU A 178 16.61 -2.13 -0.40
C LEU A 178 17.90 -2.30 -1.23
N GLU A 179 17.78 -2.68 -2.50
CA GLU A 179 18.82 -2.54 -3.51
C GLU A 179 18.57 -1.29 -4.38
N PRO A 180 19.53 -0.86 -5.24
CA PRO A 180 19.37 0.34 -6.06
C PRO A 180 18.08 0.35 -6.89
N LEU A 181 17.22 1.34 -6.65
CA LEU A 181 16.02 1.60 -7.44
C LEU A 181 16.35 2.53 -8.60
N PHE A 182 16.20 2.05 -9.84
CA PHE A 182 16.45 2.85 -11.05
C PHE A 182 15.23 3.67 -11.47
N ILE A 183 14.68 4.42 -10.51
CA ILE A 183 13.62 5.42 -10.73
C ILE A 183 14.13 6.79 -10.28
N GLU A 184 13.57 7.86 -10.84
CA GLU A 184 13.85 9.21 -10.36
C GLU A 184 13.36 9.38 -8.91
N SER A 185 13.97 10.31 -8.17
CA SER A 185 13.48 10.65 -6.84
C SER A 185 12.04 11.15 -6.93
N VAL A 186 11.19 10.70 -6.01
CA VAL A 186 9.73 10.96 -6.03
C VAL A 186 9.31 12.10 -5.11
N ASP A 187 8.14 12.68 -5.36
CA ASP A 187 7.57 13.75 -4.53
C ASP A 187 6.96 13.20 -3.23
N ALA A 188 6.43 11.98 -3.27
CA ALA A 188 5.92 11.29 -2.10
C ALA A 188 6.24 9.79 -2.07
N VAL A 189 6.39 9.25 -0.86
CA VAL A 189 6.45 7.81 -0.60
C VAL A 189 5.29 7.40 0.30
N VAL A 190 4.64 6.29 0.00
CA VAL A 190 3.69 5.61 0.88
C VAL A 190 4.17 4.19 1.12
N CYS A 191 4.07 3.66 2.34
CA CYS A 191 4.41 2.25 2.58
C CYS A 191 3.76 1.71 3.85
N ASP A 192 3.20 0.49 3.79
CA ASP A 192 2.97 -0.32 4.98
C ASP A 192 4.25 -1.11 5.28
N LEU A 193 5.02 -0.66 6.28
CA LEU A 193 6.39 -1.14 6.45
C LEU A 193 6.44 -2.63 6.84
N PRO A 194 7.25 -3.45 6.14
CA PRO A 194 7.51 -4.82 6.59
C PRO A 194 8.35 -4.81 7.86
N VAL A 195 7.82 -5.42 8.94
CA VAL A 195 8.47 -5.45 10.25
C VAL A 195 9.20 -6.77 10.46
N GLY A 196 10.50 -6.71 10.74
CA GLY A 196 11.34 -7.87 10.92
C GLY A 196 12.80 -7.57 10.63
N TYR A 197 13.58 -8.63 10.40
CA TYR A 197 14.99 -8.55 10.02
C TYR A 197 15.14 -8.58 8.51
N TYR A 198 16.05 -7.76 7.99
CA TYR A 198 16.50 -7.86 6.61
C TYR A 198 17.60 -8.91 6.51
N PRO A 199 17.45 -9.94 5.65
CA PRO A 199 18.35 -11.09 5.63
C PRO A 199 19.70 -10.83 4.93
N ASN A 200 19.81 -9.79 4.10
CA ASN A 200 21.02 -9.49 3.34
C ASN A 200 21.89 -8.46 4.09
N ASP A 201 22.80 -8.96 4.92
CA ASP A 201 23.68 -8.10 5.72
C ASP A 201 24.63 -7.26 4.85
N GLU A 202 25.12 -7.78 3.72
CA GLU A 202 25.99 -7.05 2.78
C GLU A 202 25.26 -5.86 2.14
N GLY A 203 24.00 -6.07 1.74
CA GLY A 203 23.13 -4.99 1.26
C GLY A 203 22.91 -3.92 2.34
N ALA A 204 22.69 -4.36 3.59
CA ALA A 204 22.51 -3.45 4.72
C ALA A 204 23.74 -2.57 5.00
N GLU A 205 24.97 -3.01 4.66
CA GLU A 205 26.19 -2.21 4.88
C GLU A 205 26.19 -0.86 4.17
N LYS A 206 25.40 -0.72 3.10
CA LYS A 206 25.24 0.52 2.33
C LYS A 206 24.41 1.58 3.07
N TYR A 207 23.73 1.20 4.14
CA TYR A 207 22.79 2.03 4.89
C TYR A 207 23.39 2.59 6.19
N THR A 208 23.04 3.82 6.51
CA THR A 208 23.36 4.47 7.79
C THR A 208 22.73 3.74 8.97
N LEU A 209 21.51 3.23 8.77
CA LEU A 209 20.70 2.53 9.77
C LEU A 209 21.04 1.05 9.91
N LYS A 210 22.13 0.57 9.30
CA LYS A 210 22.60 -0.80 9.52
C LYS A 210 22.78 -1.10 11.01
N ALA A 211 22.49 -2.34 11.40
CA ALA A 211 22.75 -2.83 12.74
C ALA A 211 24.26 -2.81 13.07
N ASP A 212 24.57 -2.59 14.35
CA ASP A 212 25.94 -2.76 14.85
C ASP A 212 26.28 -4.24 15.08
N LYS A 213 25.26 -5.07 15.34
CA LYS A 213 25.37 -6.51 15.58
C LYS A 213 24.14 -7.23 15.04
N GLY A 214 24.35 -8.38 14.41
CA GLY A 214 23.28 -9.20 13.83
C GLY A 214 22.60 -8.49 12.66
N HIS A 215 21.38 -8.94 12.35
CA HIS A 215 20.62 -8.43 11.21
C HIS A 215 20.03 -7.04 11.47
N SER A 216 20.03 -6.23 10.42
CA SER A 216 19.38 -4.91 10.42
C SER A 216 17.86 -5.07 10.41
N TYR A 217 17.15 -4.15 11.06
CA TYR A 217 15.69 -4.12 10.98
C TYR A 217 15.22 -3.62 9.61
N ALA A 218 14.45 -4.45 8.91
CA ALA A 218 13.95 -4.15 7.56
C ALA A 218 13.20 -2.80 7.53
N HIS A 219 12.20 -2.62 8.39
CA HIS A 219 11.46 -1.37 8.56
C HIS A 219 12.34 -0.12 8.82
N HIS A 220 13.52 -0.24 9.43
CA HIS A 220 14.46 0.89 9.55
C HIS A 220 15.12 1.19 8.20
N LEU A 221 15.63 0.16 7.52
CA LEU A 221 16.24 0.31 6.20
C LEU A 221 15.26 0.85 5.16
N PHE A 222 13.99 0.40 5.20
CA PHE A 222 12.92 0.92 4.35
C PHE A 222 12.67 2.42 4.58
N ILE A 223 12.71 2.89 5.82
CA ILE A 223 12.59 4.32 6.13
C ILE A 223 13.75 5.10 5.50
N GLU A 224 15.00 4.63 5.67
CA GLU A 224 16.17 5.29 5.07
C GLU A 224 16.11 5.26 3.54
N GLN A 225 15.82 4.11 2.94
CA GLN A 225 15.70 3.96 1.48
C GLN A 225 14.63 4.90 0.91
N SER A 226 13.47 4.95 1.56
CA SER A 226 12.38 5.83 1.15
C SER A 226 12.76 7.31 1.25
N ILE A 227 13.47 7.71 2.31
CA ILE A 227 14.01 9.07 2.47
C ILE A 227 15.04 9.36 1.37
N ASN A 228 15.92 8.41 1.04
CA ASN A 228 16.89 8.56 -0.04
C ASN A 228 16.20 8.76 -1.40
N GLN A 229 15.13 8.01 -1.67
CA GLN A 229 14.36 8.09 -2.91
C GLN A 229 13.38 9.27 -2.97
N THR A 230 13.19 10.05 -1.89
CA THR A 230 12.30 11.22 -1.88
C THR A 230 13.05 12.50 -2.27
N LYS A 231 12.44 13.37 -3.07
CA LYS A 231 12.99 14.70 -3.40
C LYS A 231 13.11 15.57 -2.13
N PRO A 232 14.07 16.52 -2.05
CA PRO A 232 14.09 17.49 -0.96
C PRO A 232 12.74 18.20 -0.82
N GLY A 233 12.16 18.22 0.38
CA GLY A 233 10.84 18.80 0.65
C GLY A 233 9.65 17.87 0.39
N GLY A 234 9.87 16.71 -0.24
CA GLY A 234 8.85 15.67 -0.45
C GLY A 234 8.39 15.00 0.84
N TYR A 235 7.25 14.32 0.77
CA TYR A 235 6.57 13.74 1.93
C TYR A 235 6.66 12.22 1.97
N LEU A 236 6.67 11.65 3.17
CA LEU A 236 6.64 10.20 3.36
C LEU A 236 5.54 9.84 4.34
N PHE A 237 4.77 8.80 4.00
CA PHE A 237 3.64 8.31 4.78
C PHE A 237 3.87 6.83 5.05
N PHE A 238 4.12 6.49 6.31
CA PHE A 238 4.38 5.11 6.71
C PHE A 238 3.30 4.58 7.64
N LEU A 239 2.88 3.33 7.42
CA LEU A 239 2.18 2.58 8.44
C LEU A 239 3.23 1.85 9.27
N ILE A 240 3.36 2.24 10.55
CA ILE A 240 4.43 1.79 11.44
C ILE A 240 3.85 1.04 12.65
N PRO A 241 4.58 0.07 13.23
CA PRO A 241 4.21 -0.47 14.54
C PRO A 241 4.30 0.63 15.60
N ASN A 242 3.40 0.63 16.59
CA ASN A 242 3.42 1.64 17.66
C ASN A 242 4.75 1.64 18.45
N GLY A 243 5.43 0.49 18.53
CA GLY A 243 6.73 0.32 19.19
C GLY A 243 7.95 0.59 18.30
N LEU A 244 7.81 1.31 17.18
CA LEU A 244 8.94 1.61 16.25
C LEU A 244 10.17 2.18 16.99
N PHE A 245 9.95 2.97 18.03
CA PHE A 245 10.98 3.68 18.78
C PHE A 245 11.41 2.98 20.08
N GLU A 246 10.96 1.74 20.32
CA GLU A 246 11.21 1.00 21.56
C GLU A 246 12.27 -0.12 21.40
N SER A 247 12.74 -0.36 20.17
CA SER A 247 13.71 -1.42 19.84
C SER A 247 15.17 -1.04 20.15
N GLU A 248 16.06 -2.03 20.22
CA GLU A 248 17.50 -1.81 20.46
C GLU A 248 18.18 -0.94 19.39
N GLN A 249 17.71 -0.98 18.15
CA GLN A 249 18.26 -0.19 17.04
C GLN A 249 17.63 1.22 16.95
N SER A 250 16.63 1.54 17.79
CA SER A 250 15.90 2.83 17.74
C SER A 250 16.77 4.08 17.97
N PRO A 251 17.83 4.08 18.81
CA PRO A 251 18.67 5.27 18.97
C PRO A 251 19.29 5.76 17.67
N LYS A 252 19.69 4.84 16.77
CA LYS A 252 20.18 5.19 15.43
C LYS A 252 19.08 5.78 14.56
N LEU A 253 17.88 5.17 14.58
CA LEU A 253 16.72 5.67 13.86
C LEU A 253 16.38 7.11 14.29
N HIS A 254 16.34 7.38 15.59
CA HIS A 254 16.07 8.73 16.11
C HIS A 254 17.08 9.75 15.60
N LYS A 255 18.38 9.44 15.68
CA LYS A 255 19.44 10.32 15.20
C LYS A 255 19.27 10.59 13.70
N PHE A 256 19.14 9.54 12.90
CA PHE A 256 18.95 9.64 11.46
C PHE A 256 17.74 10.51 11.09
N LEU A 257 16.57 10.25 11.69
CA LEU A 257 15.37 11.04 11.42
C LEU A 257 15.55 12.52 11.78
N SER A 258 16.17 12.81 12.93
CA SER A 258 16.43 14.19 13.36
C SER A 258 17.37 14.95 12.42
N GLU A 259 18.24 14.24 11.70
CA GLU A 259 19.17 14.81 10.73
C GLU A 259 18.49 15.01 9.37
N GLN A 260 17.71 14.04 8.90
CA GLN A 260 17.22 13.97 7.52
C GLN A 260 15.82 14.55 7.28
N VAL A 261 14.93 14.52 8.28
CA VAL A 261 13.50 14.86 8.08
C VAL A 261 12.96 15.83 9.12
N ASN A 262 11.87 16.49 8.77
CA ASN A 262 10.98 17.17 9.70
C ASN A 262 9.77 16.27 9.93
N ILE A 263 9.58 15.80 11.17
CA ILE A 263 8.42 14.99 11.55
C ILE A 263 7.17 15.87 11.45
N GLN A 264 6.17 15.43 10.68
CA GLN A 264 4.92 16.15 10.48
C GLN A 264 3.84 15.66 11.42
N GLY A 265 3.71 14.35 11.59
CA GLY A 265 2.68 13.79 12.44
C GLY A 265 2.82 12.31 12.75
N ILE A 266 2.20 11.90 13.86
CA ILE A 266 1.99 10.51 14.27
C ILE A 266 0.51 10.37 14.62
N LEU A 267 -0.21 9.56 13.85
CA LEU A 267 -1.64 9.31 14.04
C LEU A 267 -1.85 7.84 14.41
N LYS A 268 -2.15 7.58 15.69
CA LYS A 268 -2.45 6.22 16.17
C LYS A 268 -3.80 5.77 15.62
N LEU A 269 -3.83 4.60 14.99
CA LEU A 269 -5.07 4.01 14.50
C LEU A 269 -5.87 3.36 15.64
N PRO A 270 -7.21 3.23 15.50
CA PRO A 270 -8.03 2.56 16.50
C PRO A 270 -7.61 1.10 16.67
N GLU A 271 -7.43 0.67 17.92
CA GLU A 271 -7.04 -0.72 18.24
C GLU A 271 -8.09 -1.73 17.75
N SER A 272 -9.37 -1.32 17.64
CA SER A 272 -10.46 -2.13 17.09
C SER A 272 -10.27 -2.52 15.62
N MET A 273 -9.35 -1.89 14.90
CA MET A 273 -9.01 -2.27 13.52
C MET A 273 -8.10 -3.51 13.44
N PHE A 274 -7.49 -3.91 14.55
CA PHE A 274 -6.50 -4.97 14.59
C PHE A 274 -7.03 -6.15 15.41
N LYS A 275 -6.80 -7.37 14.93
CA LYS A 275 -7.19 -8.59 15.66
C LYS A 275 -6.46 -8.74 16.99
N ASN A 276 -5.24 -8.19 17.08
CA ASN A 276 -4.39 -8.20 18.28
C ASN A 276 -4.01 -6.75 18.62
N PRO A 277 -4.24 -6.27 19.86
CA PRO A 277 -3.80 -4.93 20.29
C PRO A 277 -2.30 -4.68 20.11
N ASN A 278 -1.46 -5.72 20.23
CA ASN A 278 0.00 -5.60 20.02
C ASN A 278 0.37 -5.38 18.54
N ALA A 279 -0.56 -5.65 17.62
CA ALA A 279 -0.41 -5.36 16.20
C ALA A 279 -0.94 -3.97 15.83
N ALA A 280 -1.36 -3.16 16.81
CA ALA A 280 -1.82 -1.80 16.54
C ALA A 280 -0.70 -0.96 15.92
N LYS A 281 -1.06 -0.27 14.85
CA LYS A 281 -0.16 0.56 14.04
C LYS A 281 -0.52 2.04 14.14
N SER A 282 0.42 2.89 13.73
CA SER A 282 0.24 4.33 13.58
C SER A 282 0.61 4.76 12.17
N ILE A 283 0.02 5.84 11.69
CA ILE A 283 0.47 6.52 10.47
C ILE A 283 1.53 7.54 10.87
N PHE A 284 2.71 7.43 10.29
CA PHE A 284 3.85 8.32 10.51
C PHE A 284 4.10 9.16 9.27
N VAL A 285 3.95 10.48 9.43
CA VAL A 285 4.11 11.45 8.34
C VAL A 285 5.40 12.22 8.54
N LEU A 286 6.25 12.18 7.51
CA LEU A 286 7.56 12.83 7.47
C LEU A 286 7.64 13.77 6.27
N GLN A 287 8.53 14.75 6.37
CA GLN A 287 8.91 15.59 5.23
C GLN A 287 10.43 15.64 5.14
N LYS A 288 11.00 15.29 3.98
CA LYS A 288 12.45 15.38 3.77
C LYS A 288 12.89 16.84 3.88
N LYS A 289 13.97 17.10 4.61
CA LYS A 289 14.47 18.47 4.77
C LYS A 289 14.89 19.07 3.43
N ALA A 290 14.68 20.38 3.30
CA ALA A 290 15.15 21.19 2.19
C ALA A 290 15.58 22.57 2.73
N PRO A 291 16.51 23.30 2.07
CA PRO A 291 17.10 24.53 2.60
C PRO A 291 16.11 25.63 3.02
N SER A 292 14.97 25.73 2.34
CA SER A 292 13.93 26.76 2.58
C SER A 292 12.76 26.26 3.44
N LEU A 293 12.78 25.00 3.88
CA LEU A 293 11.64 24.36 4.50
C LEU A 293 11.75 24.37 6.03
N LYS A 294 10.79 25.02 6.69
CA LYS A 294 10.70 25.05 8.15
C LYS A 294 10.02 23.78 8.67
N ALA A 295 10.48 23.31 9.83
CA ALA A 295 9.76 22.29 10.59
C ALA A 295 8.39 22.84 11.06
N PRO A 296 7.38 21.98 11.26
CA PRO A 296 6.15 22.42 11.92
C PRO A 296 6.46 22.93 13.33
N LYS A 297 5.70 23.92 13.81
CA LYS A 297 5.86 24.46 15.17
C LYS A 297 5.58 23.38 16.22
N GLN A 298 4.62 22.50 15.90
CA GLN A 298 4.26 21.33 16.71
C GLN A 298 4.01 20.14 15.80
N VAL A 299 4.43 18.94 16.21
CA VAL A 299 4.10 17.69 15.51
C VAL A 299 2.61 17.39 15.69
N LEU A 300 1.93 16.98 14.61
CA LEU A 300 0.54 16.50 14.68
C LEU A 300 0.50 15.15 15.42
N ILE A 301 0.05 15.15 16.67
CA ILE A 301 -0.16 13.91 17.43
C ILE A 301 -1.66 13.70 17.60
N ALA A 302 -2.17 12.58 17.08
CA ALA A 302 -3.60 12.27 17.12
C ALA A 302 -3.85 10.79 17.41
N ASN A 303 -4.91 10.50 18.17
CA ASN A 303 -5.48 9.16 18.30
C ASN A 303 -6.77 9.13 17.50
N LEU A 304 -6.76 8.46 16.35
CA LEU A 304 -7.94 8.38 15.49
C LEU A 304 -9.05 7.61 16.22
N PRO A 305 -10.31 8.11 16.23
CA PRO A 305 -11.44 7.37 16.76
C PRO A 305 -11.82 6.25 15.80
N SER A 306 -12.73 5.37 16.23
CA SER A 306 -13.30 4.36 15.34
C SER A 306 -13.76 5.00 14.03
N LEU A 307 -13.29 4.48 12.89
CA LEU A 307 -13.57 5.05 11.57
C LEU A 307 -15.06 4.97 11.21
N SER A 308 -15.82 4.09 11.88
CA SER A 308 -17.28 4.00 11.76
C SER A 308 -18.04 5.06 12.57
N ASN A 309 -17.37 5.80 13.48
CA ASN A 309 -18.01 6.85 14.27
C ASN A 309 -17.86 8.20 13.56
N GLN A 310 -18.86 8.53 12.73
CA GLN A 310 -18.86 9.72 11.89
C GLN A 310 -18.61 11.02 12.67
N SER A 311 -19.36 11.26 13.76
CA SER A 311 -19.23 12.51 14.54
C SER A 311 -17.84 12.66 15.17
N SER A 312 -17.26 11.57 15.67
CA SER A 312 -15.90 11.62 16.24
C SER A 312 -14.85 11.84 15.14
N MET A 313 -15.04 11.24 13.97
CA MET A 313 -14.17 11.44 12.81
C MET A 313 -14.25 12.87 12.27
N GLU A 314 -15.44 13.48 12.17
CA GLU A 314 -15.60 14.88 11.77
C GLU A 314 -14.85 15.83 12.73
N ASN A 315 -14.98 15.60 14.04
CA ASN A 315 -14.22 16.35 15.04
C ASN A 315 -12.70 16.16 14.90
N MET A 316 -12.25 14.95 14.53
CA MET A 316 -10.83 14.68 14.30
C MET A 316 -10.32 15.39 13.05
N ILE A 317 -11.07 15.36 11.96
CA ILE A 317 -10.77 16.09 10.71
C ILE A 317 -10.61 17.59 11.02
N GLY A 318 -11.53 18.17 11.78
CA GLY A 318 -11.42 19.58 12.19
C GLY A 318 -10.17 19.91 13.00
N LYS A 319 -9.67 18.98 13.83
CA LYS A 319 -8.39 19.14 14.55
C LYS A 319 -7.19 19.09 13.60
N ILE A 320 -7.21 18.19 12.63
CA ILE A 320 -6.16 18.08 11.61
C ILE A 320 -6.14 19.37 10.77
N ASP A 321 -7.30 19.83 10.29
CA ASP A 321 -7.40 21.08 9.52
C ASP A 321 -6.88 22.29 10.31
N LYS A 322 -7.21 22.38 11.60
CA LYS A 322 -6.66 23.42 12.48
C LYS A 322 -5.14 23.35 12.57
N TRP A 323 -4.58 22.15 12.73
CA TRP A 323 -3.13 21.98 12.78
C TRP A 323 -2.46 22.44 11.48
N PHE A 324 -3.05 22.13 10.33
CA PHE A 324 -2.55 22.58 9.02
C PHE A 324 -2.55 24.11 8.89
N MET A 325 -3.60 24.80 9.33
CA MET A 325 -3.63 26.27 9.30
C MET A 325 -2.45 26.86 10.10
N GLU A 326 -2.26 26.39 11.34
CA GLU A 326 -1.25 26.95 12.27
C GLU A 326 0.21 26.58 11.89
N ASN A 327 0.41 25.45 11.20
CA ASN A 327 1.74 24.85 10.96
C ASN A 327 2.16 24.79 9.50
N LYS A 328 1.26 25.00 8.52
CA LYS A 328 1.60 24.91 7.10
C LYS A 328 1.25 26.18 6.32
N LEU A 329 0.15 26.84 6.65
CA LEU A 329 -0.29 28.04 5.92
C LEU A 329 0.25 29.35 6.54
N GLU A 330 0.46 29.39 7.85
CA GLU A 330 0.95 30.57 8.58
C GLU A 330 2.49 30.58 8.82
N GLN A 331 3.30 30.03 7.91
CA GLN A 331 4.76 29.84 8.10
C GLN A 331 5.69 30.77 7.32
#